data_AF-W6RWG8-F1
#
_entry.id   AF-W6RWG8-F1
#
_cell.length_a   1.000
_cell.length_b   1.000
_cell.length_c   1.000
_cell.angle_alpha   90.00
_cell.angle_beta   90.00
_cell.angle_gamma   90.00
#
_symmetry.space_group_name_H-M   'P 1'
#
loop_
_entity.id
_entity.type
_entity.pdbx_description
1 polymer ?
#
loop_
_entity_poly.entity_id
_entity_poly.type
_entity_poly.pdbx_seq_one_letter_code
_entity_poly.pdbx_strand_id
1 'polypeptide(L)'
;MNSKVALIYENGEFIVSINDSIVSKDKDIEKSFFSFKQIIENNSKREVTSWSDIEDAMSKIKNDMLEINSDHKTLSFGVMKYFHATGKLFYMNNGTMTPLIGGYQFFKFVVSMTANNEMLNYSELLELCKVIIEKNATYRAEETSFIVSSAKFNYGEAGYNFSTNKINKGASIENGSFEEYKKYILELLK
;
A
#
# COMPACT_ATOMS: atom_id res chain seq x y z
N MET A 1 9.66 20.91 4.27
CA MET A 1 8.52 21.59 4.94
C MET A 1 8.06 20.72 6.09
N ASN A 2 7.77 21.30 7.26
CA ASN A 2 7.14 20.56 8.36
C ASN A 2 5.62 20.68 8.15
N SER A 3 4.99 19.59 7.76
CA SER A 3 3.53 19.50 7.62
C SER A 3 2.96 19.06 8.97
N LYS A 4 2.17 19.90 9.62
CA LYS A 4 1.41 19.51 10.82
C LYS A 4 0.16 18.77 10.35
N VAL A 5 0.02 17.50 10.71
CA VAL A 5 -1.20 16.72 10.50
C VAL A 5 -1.88 16.50 11.84
N ALA A 6 -3.18 16.75 11.95
CA ALA A 6 -3.94 16.56 13.18
C ALA A 6 -5.23 15.77 12.92
N LEU A 7 -5.56 14.85 13.83
CA LEU A 7 -6.87 14.22 13.96
C LEU A 7 -7.53 14.79 15.22
N ILE A 8 -8.66 15.45 15.05
CA ILE A 8 -9.37 16.20 16.09
C ILE A 8 -10.78 15.62 16.21
N TYR A 9 -11.27 15.37 17.42
CA TYR A 9 -12.68 15.05 17.65
C TYR A 9 -13.38 16.26 18.24
N GLU A 10 -14.34 16.81 17.51
CA GLU A 10 -15.08 18.01 17.91
C GLU A 10 -16.52 17.93 17.38
N ASN A 11 -17.50 18.35 18.19
CA ASN A 11 -18.92 18.40 17.83
C ASN A 11 -19.50 17.07 17.30
N GLY A 12 -19.02 15.93 17.82
CA GLY A 12 -19.48 14.60 17.42
C GLY A 12 -18.86 14.08 16.12
N GLU A 13 -17.85 14.74 15.59
CA GLU A 13 -17.19 14.39 14.32
C GLU A 13 -15.66 14.39 14.49
N PHE A 14 -15.01 13.48 13.77
CA PHE A 14 -13.57 13.41 13.63
C PHE A 14 -13.15 14.22 12.40
N ILE A 15 -12.18 15.09 12.58
CA ILE A 15 -11.67 16.03 11.59
C ILE A 15 -10.20 15.74 11.38
N VAL A 16 -9.79 15.47 10.15
CA VAL A 16 -8.37 15.44 9.77
C VAL A 16 -8.00 16.76 9.12
N SER A 17 -6.91 17.38 9.58
CA SER A 17 -6.40 18.64 9.04
C SER A 17 -4.91 18.58 8.70
N ILE A 18 -4.50 19.37 7.72
CA ILE A 18 -3.10 19.64 7.36
C ILE A 18 -2.87 21.14 7.49
N ASN A 19 -1.92 21.55 8.33
CA ASN A 19 -1.63 22.97 8.62
C ASN A 19 -2.92 23.75 8.90
N ASP A 20 -3.76 23.18 9.76
CA ASP A 20 -5.04 23.72 10.21
C ASP A 20 -6.14 23.84 9.12
N SER A 21 -5.87 23.36 7.89
CA SER A 21 -6.88 23.22 6.84
C SER A 21 -7.54 21.83 6.89
N ILE A 22 -8.87 21.79 6.96
CA ILE A 22 -9.64 20.54 7.00
C ILE A 22 -9.55 19.81 5.66
N VAL A 23 -9.14 18.55 5.69
CA VAL A 23 -9.04 17.66 4.51
C VAL A 23 -9.99 16.46 4.58
N SER A 24 -10.43 16.07 5.77
CA SER A 24 -11.44 15.02 5.95
C SER A 24 -12.29 15.29 7.19
N LYS A 25 -13.54 14.84 7.14
CA LYS A 25 -14.50 14.92 8.25
C LYS A 25 -15.42 13.69 8.20
N ASP A 26 -15.48 12.91 9.27
CA ASP A 26 -16.30 11.71 9.37
C ASP A 26 -16.80 11.50 10.82
N LYS A 27 -17.85 10.71 11.01
CA LYS A 27 -18.35 10.31 12.35
C LYS A 27 -17.75 8.98 12.80
N ASP A 28 -17.19 8.23 11.87
CA ASP A 28 -16.55 6.95 12.11
C ASP A 28 -15.06 7.16 12.47
N ILE A 29 -14.67 6.71 13.66
CA ILE A 29 -13.30 6.83 14.15
C ILE A 29 -12.33 6.02 13.30
N GLU A 30 -12.73 4.86 12.78
CA GLU A 30 -11.86 3.98 11.99
C GLU A 30 -11.56 4.61 10.63
N LYS A 31 -12.58 5.16 9.95
CA LYS A 31 -12.39 5.89 8.69
C LYS A 31 -11.53 7.13 8.86
N SER A 32 -11.71 7.83 9.98
CA SER A 32 -10.96 9.04 10.29
C SER A 32 -9.52 8.74 10.64
N PHE A 33 -9.29 7.65 11.38
CA PHE A 33 -7.95 7.18 11.70
C PHE A 33 -7.24 6.63 10.47
N PHE A 34 -7.94 5.94 9.56
CA PHE A 34 -7.41 5.52 8.27
C PHE A 34 -7.01 6.73 7.42
N SER A 35 -7.90 7.73 7.29
CA SER A 35 -7.61 8.98 6.58
C SER A 35 -6.41 9.72 7.20
N PHE A 36 -6.34 9.77 8.53
CA PHE A 36 -5.23 10.38 9.26
C PHE A 36 -3.91 9.65 9.01
N LYS A 37 -3.88 8.32 9.12
CA LYS A 37 -2.71 7.50 8.78
C LYS A 37 -2.28 7.70 7.33
N GLN A 38 -3.22 7.66 6.39
CA GLN A 38 -2.91 7.84 4.97
C GLN A 38 -2.34 9.24 4.69
N ILE A 39 -2.89 10.27 5.35
CA ILE A 39 -2.37 11.64 5.25
C ILE A 39 -0.98 11.73 5.89
N ILE A 40 -0.74 11.10 7.03
CA ILE A 40 0.59 11.00 7.62
C ILE A 40 1.55 10.27 6.68
N GLU A 41 1.21 9.13 6.10
CA GLU A 41 2.09 8.41 5.16
C GLU A 41 2.37 9.19 3.86
N ASN A 42 1.42 10.04 3.45
CA ASN A 42 1.58 10.92 2.31
C ASN A 42 2.40 12.19 2.63
N ASN A 43 2.43 12.64 3.90
CA ASN A 43 3.03 13.92 4.31
C ASN A 43 4.22 13.80 5.27
N SER A 44 4.37 12.66 5.95
CA SER A 44 5.60 12.29 6.63
C SER A 44 6.66 12.29 5.55
N LYS A 45 7.77 12.97 5.82
CA LYS A 45 8.87 13.13 4.89
C LYS A 45 9.23 11.73 4.37
N ARG A 46 8.70 11.36 3.20
CA ARG A 46 9.31 10.35 2.36
C ARG A 46 10.72 10.85 2.20
N GLU A 47 11.70 9.98 2.43
CA GLU A 47 12.98 10.17 1.77
C GLU A 47 12.63 10.62 0.36
N VAL A 48 13.00 11.85 0.02
CA VAL A 48 12.78 12.37 -1.32
C VAL A 48 13.80 11.63 -2.17
N THR A 49 13.55 10.34 -2.40
CA THR A 49 14.26 9.55 -3.40
C THR A 49 14.02 10.34 -4.67
N SER A 50 15.09 10.95 -5.16
CA SER A 50 14.97 11.81 -6.32
C SER A 50 14.47 10.97 -7.49
N TRP A 51 13.83 11.61 -8.48
CA TRP A 51 13.42 10.88 -9.67
C TRP A 51 14.60 10.12 -10.31
N SER A 52 15.81 10.69 -10.31
CA SER A 52 16.99 10.00 -10.84
C SER A 52 17.32 8.75 -10.02
N ASP A 53 17.24 8.80 -8.70
CA ASP A 53 17.48 7.61 -7.86
C ASP A 53 16.44 6.51 -8.13
N ILE A 54 15.16 6.90 -8.34
CA ILE A 54 14.09 5.98 -8.70
C ILE A 54 14.35 5.36 -10.07
N GLU A 55 14.66 6.17 -11.07
CA GLU A 55 14.94 5.74 -12.44
C GLU A 55 16.16 4.81 -12.51
N ASP A 56 17.24 5.15 -11.82
CA ASP A 56 18.44 4.33 -11.69
C ASP A 56 18.18 2.99 -10.98
N ALA A 57 17.31 2.98 -9.96
CA ALA A 57 16.94 1.75 -9.27
C ALA A 57 16.06 0.85 -10.15
N MET A 58 15.07 1.43 -10.83
CA MET A 58 14.11 0.67 -11.64
C MET A 58 14.71 0.18 -12.96
N SER A 59 15.60 0.94 -13.59
CA SER A 59 16.28 0.54 -14.84
C SER A 59 17.19 -0.69 -14.68
N LYS A 60 17.62 -1.00 -13.45
CA LYS A 60 18.39 -2.21 -13.13
C LYS A 60 17.53 -3.47 -13.11
N ILE A 61 16.21 -3.35 -13.00
CA ILE A 61 15.30 -4.48 -12.98
C ILE A 61 14.94 -4.85 -14.42
N LYS A 62 15.35 -6.03 -14.86
CA LYS A 62 15.01 -6.54 -16.19
C LYS A 62 13.65 -7.23 -16.15
N ASN A 63 12.61 -6.51 -16.56
CA ASN A 63 11.26 -7.07 -16.70
C ASN A 63 10.50 -6.35 -17.82
N ASP A 64 9.96 -7.11 -18.77
CA ASP A 64 9.28 -6.56 -19.96
C ASP A 64 7.97 -5.83 -19.65
N MET A 65 7.39 -6.07 -18.47
CA MET A 65 6.18 -5.38 -18.02
C MET A 65 6.48 -4.01 -17.39
N LEU A 66 7.74 -3.72 -17.06
CA LEU A 66 8.16 -2.48 -16.44
C LEU A 66 8.43 -1.42 -17.51
N GLU A 67 7.71 -0.31 -17.43
CA GLU A 67 7.91 0.86 -18.27
C GLU A 67 8.31 2.06 -17.41
N ILE A 68 9.38 2.74 -17.82
CA ILE A 68 9.87 3.97 -17.19
C ILE A 68 9.63 5.11 -18.17
N ASN A 69 8.84 6.11 -17.76
CA ASN A 69 8.61 7.32 -18.55
C ASN A 69 9.29 8.50 -17.86
N SER A 70 10.48 8.86 -18.35
CA SER A 70 11.33 9.92 -17.80
C SER A 70 10.73 11.32 -18.01
N ASP A 71 10.05 11.56 -19.13
CA ASP A 71 9.45 12.86 -19.46
C ASP A 71 8.34 13.24 -18.47
N HIS A 72 7.47 12.28 -18.15
CA HIS A 72 6.34 12.48 -17.24
C HIS A 72 6.63 12.04 -15.80
N LYS A 73 7.82 11.48 -15.54
CA LYS A 73 8.24 10.95 -14.23
C LYS A 73 7.22 9.96 -13.67
N THR A 74 6.86 8.97 -14.48
CA THR A 74 5.92 7.91 -14.11
C THR A 74 6.54 6.53 -14.33
N LEU A 75 6.11 5.56 -13.53
CA LEU A 75 6.42 4.15 -13.72
C LEU A 75 5.12 3.39 -13.99
N SER A 76 5.14 2.46 -14.93
CA SER A 76 4.05 1.53 -15.18
C SER A 76 4.55 0.08 -15.02
N PHE A 77 3.72 -0.78 -14.45
CA PHE A 77 3.96 -2.22 -14.37
C PHE A 77 2.64 -2.96 -14.60
N GLY A 78 2.39 -3.35 -15.86
CA GLY A 78 1.08 -3.84 -16.30
C GLY A 78 -0.06 -2.91 -15.86
N VAL A 79 -0.91 -3.38 -14.94
CA VAL A 79 -2.06 -2.64 -14.40
C VAL A 79 -1.73 -1.72 -13.22
N MET A 80 -0.47 -1.54 -12.86
CA MET A 80 -0.04 -0.68 -11.76
C MET A 80 0.67 0.58 -12.28
N LYS A 81 0.34 1.76 -11.75
CA LYS A 81 0.95 3.03 -12.20
C LYS A 81 1.33 3.94 -11.04
N TYR A 82 2.59 4.37 -11.01
CA TYR A 82 3.15 5.30 -10.03
C TYR A 82 3.43 6.68 -10.66
N PHE A 83 3.09 7.75 -9.94
CA PHE A 83 3.32 9.13 -10.36
C PHE A 83 4.25 9.85 -9.37
N HIS A 84 5.48 10.15 -9.80
CA HIS A 84 6.47 10.80 -8.93
C HIS A 84 5.99 12.16 -8.41
N ALA A 85 5.36 12.97 -9.27
CA ALA A 85 4.89 14.31 -8.92
C ALA A 85 3.93 14.35 -7.72
N THR A 86 3.15 13.29 -7.51
CA THR A 86 2.20 13.17 -6.39
C THR A 86 2.62 12.13 -5.36
N GLY A 87 3.63 11.32 -5.67
CA GLY A 87 3.97 10.12 -4.91
C GLY A 87 2.87 9.05 -4.89
N LYS A 88 1.80 9.19 -5.67
CA LYS A 88 0.66 8.28 -5.60
C LYS A 88 0.86 7.06 -6.49
N LEU A 89 0.30 5.95 -6.03
CA LEU A 89 0.26 4.67 -6.72
C LEU A 89 -1.19 4.32 -7.01
N PHE A 90 -1.44 3.74 -8.18
CA PHE A 90 -2.77 3.37 -8.62
C PHE A 90 -2.80 1.98 -9.23
N TYR A 91 -3.93 1.30 -9.00
CA TYR A 91 -4.36 0.12 -9.71
C TYR A 91 -5.33 0.54 -10.83
N MET A 92 -4.96 0.20 -12.06
CA MET A 92 -5.63 0.53 -13.30
C MET A 92 -6.35 -0.70 -13.83
N ASN A 93 -7.62 -0.89 -13.48
CA ASN A 93 -8.39 -2.04 -13.96
C ASN A 93 -9.79 -1.63 -14.43
N ASN A 94 -10.26 -2.22 -15.52
CA ASN A 94 -11.58 -1.97 -16.12
C ASN A 94 -11.92 -0.48 -16.31
N GLY A 95 -10.93 0.32 -16.74
CA GLY A 95 -11.09 1.77 -16.92
C GLY A 95 -11.19 2.58 -15.62
N THR A 96 -11.03 1.94 -14.46
CA THR A 96 -11.02 2.60 -13.15
C THR A 96 -9.59 2.79 -12.65
N MET A 97 -9.38 3.89 -11.92
CA MET A 97 -8.11 4.25 -11.30
C MET A 97 -8.30 4.25 -9.78
N THR A 98 -7.92 3.15 -9.13
CA THR A 98 -8.07 2.97 -7.69
C THR A 98 -6.76 3.35 -6.99
N PRO A 99 -6.74 4.31 -6.05
CA PRO A 99 -5.54 4.65 -5.31
C PRO A 99 -5.13 3.51 -4.37
N LEU A 100 -3.83 3.23 -4.33
CA LEU A 100 -3.21 2.23 -3.45
C LEU A 100 -2.32 2.90 -2.38
N ILE A 101 -2.09 2.18 -1.29
CA ILE A 101 -1.17 2.56 -0.20
C ILE A 101 0.28 2.17 -0.59
N GLY A 102 1.26 2.91 -0.10
CA GLY A 102 2.68 2.54 -0.14
C GLY A 102 3.53 3.17 -1.26
N GLY A 103 2.91 3.86 -2.23
CA GLY A 103 3.63 4.71 -3.20
C GLY A 103 4.75 3.97 -3.96
N TYR A 104 5.92 4.60 -4.07
CA TYR A 104 7.08 4.03 -4.77
C TYR A 104 7.59 2.73 -4.11
N GLN A 105 7.62 2.65 -2.79
CA GLN A 105 8.15 1.47 -2.10
C GLN A 105 7.31 0.23 -2.38
N PHE A 106 5.97 0.37 -2.37
CA PHE A 106 5.09 -0.73 -2.75
C PHE A 106 5.18 -1.06 -4.24
N PHE A 107 5.32 -0.06 -5.11
CA PHE A 107 5.58 -0.30 -6.54
C PHE A 107 6.85 -1.14 -6.74
N LYS A 108 7.97 -0.72 -6.13
CA LYS A 108 9.26 -1.40 -6.20
C LYS A 108 9.18 -2.83 -5.65
N PHE A 109 8.48 -3.02 -4.53
CA PHE A 109 8.22 -4.34 -3.96
C PHE A 109 7.58 -5.26 -5.00
N VAL A 110 6.41 -4.90 -5.52
CA VAL A 110 5.68 -5.73 -6.50
C VAL A 110 6.56 -6.08 -7.70
N VAL A 111 7.23 -5.07 -8.29
CA VAL A 111 8.10 -5.30 -9.45
C VAL A 111 9.26 -6.23 -9.13
N SER A 112 9.89 -6.06 -7.98
CA SER A 112 11.05 -6.87 -7.54
C SER A 112 10.64 -8.31 -7.27
N MET A 113 9.53 -8.52 -6.57
CA MET A 113 8.99 -9.85 -6.27
C MET A 113 8.59 -10.61 -7.54
N THR A 114 7.99 -9.93 -8.51
CA THR A 114 7.64 -10.53 -9.81
C THR A 114 8.89 -10.80 -10.65
N ALA A 115 9.85 -9.87 -10.72
CA ALA A 115 11.09 -10.07 -11.47
C ALA A 115 11.95 -11.22 -10.91
N ASN A 116 11.89 -11.47 -9.61
CA ASN A 116 12.59 -12.57 -8.95
C ASN A 116 11.82 -13.91 -9.01
N ASN A 117 10.66 -13.97 -9.65
CA ASN A 117 9.76 -15.13 -9.68
C ASN A 117 9.25 -15.60 -8.31
N GLU A 118 9.29 -14.73 -7.30
CA GLU A 118 8.73 -15.00 -5.96
C GLU A 118 7.22 -14.71 -5.91
N MET A 119 6.73 -13.86 -6.81
CA MET A 119 5.32 -13.52 -6.96
C MET A 119 4.88 -13.68 -8.41
N LEU A 120 4.24 -14.80 -8.72
CA LEU A 120 3.80 -15.13 -10.08
C LEU A 120 2.56 -14.33 -10.50
N ASN A 121 1.63 -14.07 -9.57
CA ASN A 121 0.35 -13.41 -9.87
C ASN A 121 0.18 -12.13 -9.06
N TYR A 122 0.89 -11.07 -9.46
CA TYR A 122 0.84 -9.80 -8.73
C TYR A 122 -0.54 -9.12 -8.80
N SER A 123 -1.37 -9.40 -9.80
CA SER A 123 -2.70 -8.80 -9.92
C SER A 123 -3.63 -9.22 -8.77
N GLU A 124 -3.53 -10.46 -8.29
CA GLU A 124 -4.28 -10.93 -7.10
C GLU A 124 -3.90 -10.15 -5.84
N LEU A 125 -2.62 -9.77 -5.70
CA LEU A 125 -2.19 -8.90 -4.61
C LEU A 125 -2.81 -7.50 -4.73
N LEU A 126 -2.84 -6.92 -5.93
CA LEU A 126 -3.45 -5.60 -6.15
C LEU A 126 -4.96 -5.61 -5.89
N GLU A 127 -5.65 -6.69 -6.26
CA GLU A 127 -7.07 -6.90 -5.95
C GLU A 127 -7.31 -7.01 -4.44
N LEU A 128 -6.46 -7.78 -3.74
CA LEU A 128 -6.51 -7.85 -2.28
C LEU A 128 -6.30 -6.48 -1.63
N CYS A 129 -5.32 -5.69 -2.11
CA CYS A 129 -5.07 -4.34 -1.63
C CYS A 129 -6.32 -3.44 -1.74
N LYS A 130 -7.04 -3.52 -2.86
CA LYS A 130 -8.31 -2.80 -3.03
C LYS A 130 -9.33 -3.20 -1.97
N VAL A 131 -9.54 -4.51 -1.76
CA VAL A 131 -10.52 -4.99 -0.76
C VAL A 131 -10.12 -4.58 0.66
N ILE A 132 -8.83 -4.60 1.00
CA ILE A 132 -8.32 -4.15 2.31
C ILE A 132 -8.70 -2.70 2.57
N ILE A 133 -8.50 -1.82 1.58
CA ILE A 133 -8.85 -0.40 1.66
C ILE A 133 -10.37 -0.23 1.82
N GLU A 134 -11.18 -0.94 1.02
CA GLU A 134 -12.65 -0.93 1.11
C GLU A 134 -13.17 -1.38 2.49
N LYS A 135 -12.39 -2.22 3.19
CA LYS A 135 -12.68 -2.71 4.53
C LYS A 135 -12.05 -1.87 5.65
N ASN A 136 -11.56 -0.66 5.33
CA ASN A 136 -10.91 0.28 6.26
C ASN A 136 -9.70 -0.31 7.00
N ALA A 137 -9.02 -1.28 6.41
CA ALA A 137 -7.76 -1.82 6.92
C ALA A 137 -6.58 -1.24 6.13
N THR A 138 -5.36 -1.39 6.67
CA THR A 138 -4.13 -0.92 6.01
C THR A 138 -3.21 -2.08 5.70
N TYR A 139 -2.21 -1.85 4.86
CA TYR A 139 -1.18 -2.81 4.54
C TYR A 139 0.17 -2.14 4.33
N ARG A 140 1.23 -2.92 4.44
CA ARG A 140 2.60 -2.53 4.11
C ARG A 140 3.33 -3.69 3.45
N ALA A 141 4.38 -3.36 2.72
CA ALA A 141 5.33 -4.34 2.22
C ALA A 141 6.70 -4.11 2.86
N GLU A 142 7.35 -5.19 3.27
CA GLU A 142 8.65 -5.19 3.92
C GLU A 142 9.49 -6.32 3.33
N GLU A 143 10.57 -5.96 2.63
CA GLU A 143 11.46 -6.91 1.95
C GLU A 143 10.69 -7.89 1.04
N THR A 144 10.41 -9.10 1.52
CA THR A 144 9.70 -10.16 0.79
C THR A 144 8.34 -10.49 1.42
N SER A 145 7.87 -9.66 2.35
CA SER A 145 6.63 -9.84 3.10
C SER A 145 5.59 -8.78 2.76
N PHE A 146 4.33 -9.20 2.68
CA PHE A 146 3.18 -8.32 2.65
C PHE A 146 2.37 -8.49 3.93
N ILE A 147 2.08 -7.39 4.61
CA ILE A 147 1.49 -7.39 5.95
C ILE A 147 0.25 -6.51 5.94
N VAL A 148 -0.86 -7.05 6.43
CA VAL A 148 -2.14 -6.35 6.59
C VAL A 148 -2.35 -6.09 8.07
N SER A 149 -2.72 -4.86 8.41
CA SER A 149 -2.99 -4.45 9.79
C SER A 149 -4.46 -4.08 9.97
N SER A 150 -5.09 -4.68 10.98
CA SER A 150 -6.49 -4.49 11.34
C SER A 150 -6.71 -4.92 12.79
N ALA A 151 -7.57 -4.20 13.53
CA ALA A 151 -7.98 -4.59 14.88
C ALA A 151 -8.71 -5.95 14.93
N LYS A 152 -9.18 -6.45 13.78
CA LYS A 152 -9.84 -7.76 13.67
C LYS A 152 -8.86 -8.95 13.73
N PHE A 153 -7.55 -8.71 13.64
CA PHE A 153 -6.53 -9.76 13.64
C PHE A 153 -5.92 -9.97 15.03
N ASN A 154 -5.42 -11.18 15.30
CA ASN A 154 -4.64 -11.43 16.51
C ASN A 154 -3.39 -10.55 16.50
N TYR A 155 -3.18 -9.81 17.59
CA TYR A 155 -2.09 -8.81 17.70
C TYR A 155 -2.12 -7.70 16.64
N GLY A 156 -3.26 -7.52 15.95
CA GLY A 156 -3.50 -6.39 15.05
C GLY A 156 -2.89 -6.50 13.65
N GLU A 157 -2.20 -7.61 13.33
CA GLU A 157 -1.60 -7.80 12.01
C GLU A 157 -1.53 -9.27 11.56
N ALA A 158 -1.47 -9.46 10.25
CA ALA A 158 -1.23 -10.75 9.62
C ALA A 158 -0.37 -10.55 8.37
N GLY A 159 0.64 -11.40 8.18
CA GLY A 159 1.63 -11.26 7.13
C GLY A 159 1.83 -12.53 6.30
N TYR A 160 2.20 -12.35 5.05
CA TYR A 160 2.65 -13.42 4.17
C TYR A 160 4.04 -13.10 3.62
N ASN A 161 4.95 -14.07 3.72
CA ASN A 161 6.29 -13.98 3.16
C ASN A 161 6.37 -14.80 1.87
N PHE A 162 6.57 -14.13 0.75
CA PHE A 162 6.58 -14.73 -0.58
C PHE A 162 7.82 -15.62 -0.83
N SER A 163 8.97 -15.33 -0.20
CA SER A 163 10.18 -16.16 -0.36
C SER A 163 10.11 -17.47 0.42
N THR A 164 9.44 -17.48 1.58
CA THR A 164 9.39 -18.63 2.50
C THR A 164 8.05 -19.36 2.51
N ASN A 165 7.03 -18.81 1.86
CA ASN A 165 5.65 -19.32 1.90
C ASN A 165 5.11 -19.44 3.34
N LYS A 166 5.48 -18.50 4.21
CA LYS A 166 5.02 -18.48 5.60
C LYS A 166 3.89 -17.48 5.78
N ILE A 167 2.84 -17.92 6.47
CA ILE A 167 1.72 -17.10 6.92
C ILE A 167 1.90 -16.84 8.41
N ASN A 168 2.06 -15.57 8.78
CA ASN A 168 2.03 -15.11 10.16
C ASN A 168 0.61 -14.62 10.49
N LYS A 169 -0.07 -15.30 11.42
CA LYS A 169 -1.41 -14.97 11.92
C LYS A 169 -1.37 -14.25 13.28
N GLY A 170 -0.23 -13.66 13.63
CA GLY A 170 0.09 -13.05 14.92
C GLY A 170 0.42 -14.09 16.00
N ALA A 171 -0.52 -14.98 16.31
CA ALA A 171 -0.36 -16.00 17.35
C ALA A 171 0.35 -17.27 16.87
N SER A 172 0.43 -17.48 15.55
CA SER A 172 1.06 -18.65 14.94
C SER A 172 1.72 -18.29 13.62
N ILE A 173 2.72 -19.08 13.25
CA ILE A 173 3.36 -19.04 11.94
C ILE A 173 3.23 -20.44 11.35
N GLU A 174 2.67 -20.52 10.15
CA GLU A 174 2.47 -21.78 9.41
C GLU A 174 2.95 -21.62 7.97
N ASN A 175 3.24 -22.75 7.30
CA ASN A 175 3.48 -22.73 5.86
C ASN A 175 2.13 -22.70 5.13
N GLY A 176 2.06 -21.96 4.02
CA GLY A 176 0.88 -21.86 3.19
C GLY A 176 1.13 -21.07 1.91
N SER A 177 0.15 -21.10 1.03
CA SER A 177 0.11 -20.34 -0.22
C SER A 177 -0.39 -18.92 -0.01
N PHE A 178 -0.10 -18.04 -0.97
CA PHE A 178 -0.68 -16.70 -1.01
C PHE A 178 -2.22 -16.75 -1.07
N GLU A 179 -2.80 -17.76 -1.72
CA GLU A 179 -4.25 -17.96 -1.78
C GLU A 179 -4.86 -18.27 -0.40
N GLU A 180 -4.20 -19.10 0.40
CA GLU A 180 -4.62 -19.39 1.77
C GLU A 180 -4.52 -18.14 2.66
N TYR A 181 -3.45 -17.35 2.49
CA TYR A 181 -3.32 -16.07 3.17
C TYR A 181 -4.44 -15.09 2.77
N LYS A 182 -4.70 -14.93 1.47
CA LYS A 182 -5.76 -14.09 0.93
C LYS A 182 -7.11 -14.48 1.51
N LYS A 183 -7.44 -15.78 1.53
CA LYS A 183 -8.67 -16.30 2.12
C LYS A 183 -8.77 -15.96 3.61
N TYR A 184 -7.70 -16.14 4.37
CA TYR A 184 -7.64 -15.81 5.79
C TYR A 184 -7.90 -14.31 6.05
N ILE A 185 -7.24 -13.42 5.30
CA ILE A 185 -7.45 -11.97 5.39
C ILE A 185 -8.89 -11.61 5.08
N LEU A 186 -9.44 -12.11 3.97
CA LEU A 186 -10.80 -11.82 3.54
C LEU A 186 -11.84 -12.32 4.53
N GLU A 187 -11.62 -13.47 5.17
CA GLU A 187 -12.52 -14.03 6.16
C GLU A 187 -12.60 -13.16 7.42
N LEU A 188 -11.46 -12.69 7.92
CA LEU A 188 -11.39 -11.86 9.11
C LEU A 188 -11.80 -10.40 8.87
N LEU A 189 -11.63 -9.88 7.64
CA LEU A 189 -12.04 -8.52 7.30
C LEU A 189 -13.53 -8.37 7.00
N LYS A 190 -14.31 -9.47 6.97
CA LYS A 190 -15.76 -9.43 6.72
C LYS A 190 -16.49 -8.35 7.50
#